data_AF-A0A1X7SW02-F1
#
_entry.id   AF-A0A1X7SW02-F1
#
_cell.length_a   1.000
_cell.length_b   1.000
_cell.length_c   1.000
_cell.angle_alpha   90.00
_cell.angle_beta   90.00
_cell.angle_gamma   90.00
#
_symmetry.space_group_name_H-M   'P 1'
#
loop_
_entity.id
_entity.type
_entity.pdbx_description
1 polymer ?
#
loop_
_entity_poly.entity_id
_entity_poly.type
_entity_poly.pdbx_seq_one_letter_code
_entity_poly.pdbx_strand_id
1 'polypeptide(L)'
;LRLREGRSSEVYQISSYYQSRVRSGGNVSSIPVTVSSFTGNHLIVRVTKKPGMEKASLLLSETENQQAPPTGSASKQNGGIIDSISKFFVPDDAPIITGSNDTVPTTDTINIFSIASGHLSSYDERFLRMAERYGFEYELVQYKWPRWLHGQTEKQRLIWAYKILFLDVLFPLNIKKIIFVDADQVVRTDMKELLEEPLDGAPYGYTPFCDSRTDMDGFR
;
A
#
# COMPACT_ATOMS: atom_id res chain seq x y z
N LEU A 1 1.33 -19.05 3.28
CA LEU A 1 1.64 -17.87 4.11
C LEU A 1 3.03 -18.03 4.70
N ARG A 2 3.89 -17.02 4.56
CA ARG A 2 5.25 -16.98 5.12
C ARG A 2 5.53 -15.58 5.67
N LEU A 3 6.54 -15.45 6.52
CA LEU A 3 7.03 -14.12 6.90
C LEU A 3 7.58 -13.41 5.66
N ARG A 4 7.30 -12.11 5.54
CA ARG A 4 7.87 -11.27 4.48
C ARG A 4 9.38 -11.19 4.66
N GLU A 5 10.11 -11.27 3.56
CA GLU A 5 11.55 -11.06 3.53
C GLU A 5 11.92 -9.66 4.04
N GLY A 6 13.05 -9.56 4.73
CA GLY A 6 13.49 -8.37 5.46
C GLY A 6 13.32 -8.50 6.97
N ARG A 7 13.15 -7.37 7.66
CA ARG A 7 13.25 -7.27 9.14
C ARG A 7 12.38 -8.26 9.90
N SER A 8 11.15 -8.49 9.43
CA SER A 8 10.23 -9.46 10.04
C SER A 8 10.81 -10.88 10.03
N SER A 9 11.38 -11.31 8.90
CA SER A 9 11.99 -12.63 8.76
C SER A 9 13.36 -12.75 9.46
N GLU A 10 14.06 -11.64 9.70
CA GLU A 10 15.32 -11.61 10.45
C GLU A 10 15.07 -11.82 11.94
N VAL A 11 14.12 -11.09 12.52
CA VAL A 11 13.87 -11.04 13.97
C VAL A 11 13.01 -12.22 14.43
N TYR A 12 12.05 -12.65 13.60
CA TYR A 12 11.02 -13.59 14.01
C TYR A 12 11.03 -14.90 13.22
N GLN A 13 10.45 -15.94 13.83
CA GLN A 13 10.14 -17.22 13.18
C GLN A 13 8.74 -17.70 13.58
N ILE A 14 8.09 -18.46 12.71
CA ILE A 14 6.78 -19.05 12.99
C ILE A 14 7.01 -20.35 13.78
N SER A 15 6.54 -20.38 15.03
CA SER A 15 6.77 -21.53 15.94
C SER A 15 5.69 -22.60 15.81
N SER A 16 4.48 -22.21 15.43
CA SER A 16 3.34 -23.11 15.21
C SER A 16 2.17 -22.35 14.62
N TYR A 17 1.25 -23.07 14.00
CA TYR A 17 -0.04 -22.50 13.61
C TYR A 17 -1.19 -23.46 13.91
N TYR A 18 -2.38 -22.88 14.01
CA TYR A 18 -3.62 -23.60 14.22
C TYR A 18 -4.61 -23.18 13.14
N GLN A 19 -5.09 -24.16 12.37
CA GLN A 19 -6.02 -23.97 11.26
C GLN A 19 -7.11 -25.05 11.33
N SER A 20 -8.37 -24.64 11.40
CA SER A 20 -9.53 -25.55 11.32
C SER A 20 -9.39 -26.83 12.15
N ARG A 21 -8.95 -26.70 13.42
CA ARG A 21 -8.73 -27.80 14.39
C ARG A 21 -7.46 -28.65 14.20
N VAL A 22 -6.68 -28.41 13.16
CA VAL A 22 -5.37 -29.01 12.97
C VAL A 22 -4.30 -28.09 13.57
N ARG A 23 -3.52 -28.62 14.52
CA ARG A 23 -2.35 -27.96 15.07
C ARG A 23 -1.11 -28.53 14.41
N SER A 24 -0.33 -27.67 13.75
CA SER A 24 1.00 -28.03 13.29
C SER A 24 2.01 -27.43 14.26
N GLY A 25 2.81 -28.30 14.88
CA GLY A 25 3.86 -27.95 15.83
C GLY A 25 5.24 -28.10 15.22
N GLY A 26 6.17 -27.23 15.61
CA GLY A 26 7.53 -27.19 15.07
C GLY A 26 7.76 -25.88 14.32
N ASN A 27 9.03 -25.47 14.21
CA ASN A 27 9.39 -24.27 13.44
C ASN A 27 9.04 -24.50 11.98
N VAL A 28 8.05 -23.76 11.46
CA VAL A 28 7.57 -23.91 10.09
C VAL A 28 7.97 -22.67 9.28
N SER A 29 8.57 -22.86 8.10
CA SER A 29 8.94 -21.77 7.19
C SER A 29 7.74 -21.21 6.42
N SER A 30 6.76 -22.06 6.08
CA SER A 30 5.56 -21.68 5.34
C SER A 30 4.32 -22.44 5.82
N ILE A 31 3.22 -21.72 6.04
CA ILE A 31 1.91 -22.27 6.39
C ILE A 31 1.11 -22.49 5.09
N PRO A 32 0.71 -23.74 4.76
CA PRO A 32 -0.23 -23.98 3.68
C PRO A 32 -1.62 -23.51 4.10
N VAL A 33 -2.17 -22.53 3.38
CA VAL A 33 -3.52 -22.01 3.64
C VAL A 33 -4.44 -22.52 2.55
N THR A 34 -5.52 -23.18 2.96
CA THR A 34 -6.58 -23.63 2.06
C THR A 34 -7.85 -22.87 2.40
N VAL A 35 -8.76 -22.69 1.44
CA VAL A 35 -10.10 -22.16 1.66
C VAL A 35 -11.09 -23.29 1.39
N SER A 36 -11.79 -23.73 2.42
CA SER A 36 -12.68 -24.91 2.37
C SER A 36 -14.09 -24.60 2.87
N SER A 37 -14.37 -23.34 3.23
CA SER A 37 -15.66 -22.89 3.78
C SER A 37 -15.99 -21.48 3.30
N PHE A 38 -17.28 -21.20 3.09
CA PHE A 38 -17.80 -19.86 2.79
C PHE A 38 -17.62 -18.85 3.92
N THR A 39 -17.49 -19.31 5.17
CA THR A 39 -17.20 -18.45 6.32
C THR A 39 -15.72 -18.04 6.41
N GLY A 40 -14.87 -18.60 5.54
CA GLY A 40 -13.42 -18.52 5.62
C GLY A 40 -12.82 -19.45 6.67
N ASN A 41 -11.49 -19.54 6.67
CA ASN A 41 -10.74 -20.37 7.61
C ASN A 41 -10.06 -19.48 8.65
N HIS A 42 -10.26 -19.79 9.94
CA HIS A 42 -9.61 -19.07 11.03
C HIS A 42 -8.20 -19.62 11.24
N LEU A 43 -7.19 -18.77 11.05
CA LEU A 43 -5.78 -19.10 11.21
C LEU A 43 -5.22 -18.35 12.43
N ILE A 44 -4.71 -19.10 13.41
CA ILE A 44 -3.96 -18.54 14.53
C ILE A 44 -2.49 -18.90 14.32
N VAL A 45 -1.65 -17.89 14.19
CA VAL A 45 -0.20 -18.05 14.02
C VAL A 45 0.50 -17.68 15.33
N ARG A 46 1.40 -18.54 15.80
CA ARG A 46 2.31 -18.22 16.89
C ARG A 46 3.68 -17.91 16.30
N VAL A 47 4.23 -16.77 16.72
CA VAL A 47 5.50 -16.25 16.24
C VAL A 47 6.39 -16.04 17.46
N THR A 48 7.65 -16.44 17.36
CA THR A 48 8.66 -16.26 18.40
C THR A 48 9.85 -15.48 17.86
N LYS A 49 10.51 -14.70 18.71
CA LYS A 49 11.80 -14.09 18.34
C LYS A 49 12.85 -15.17 18.18
N LYS A 50 13.76 -14.99 17.23
CA LYS A 50 14.92 -15.87 17.08
C LYS A 50 15.90 -15.68 18.25
N PRO A 51 16.71 -16.71 18.58
CA PRO A 51 17.70 -16.59 19.65
C PRO A 51 18.65 -15.42 19.41
N GLY A 52 18.88 -14.58 20.43
CA GLY A 52 19.77 -13.41 20.34
C GLY A 52 19.10 -12.14 19.80
N MET A 53 17.85 -12.20 19.36
CA MET A 53 17.08 -11.06 18.87
C MET A 53 16.06 -10.54 19.89
N GLU A 54 16.17 -10.90 21.17
CA GLU A 54 15.17 -10.59 22.20
C GLU A 54 14.96 -9.08 22.37
N LYS A 55 16.04 -8.31 22.24
CA LYS A 55 16.04 -6.84 22.32
C LYS A 55 15.79 -6.14 20.98
N ALA A 56 15.75 -6.87 19.87
CA ALA A 56 15.52 -6.26 18.56
C ALA A 56 14.08 -5.75 18.44
N SER A 57 13.94 -4.50 17.98
CA SER A 57 12.66 -3.90 17.60
C SER A 57 12.37 -4.21 16.12
N LEU A 58 11.10 -4.41 15.80
CA LEU A 58 10.61 -4.50 14.43
C LEU A 58 10.62 -3.12 13.76
N LEU A 59 10.31 -2.08 14.53
CA LEU A 59 10.29 -0.69 14.08
C LEU A 59 11.71 -0.13 14.18
N LEU A 60 12.17 0.48 13.10
CA LEU A 60 13.42 1.23 13.07
C LEU A 60 13.31 2.42 14.02
N SER A 61 14.37 2.69 14.78
CA SER A 61 14.45 3.93 15.55
C SER A 61 14.74 5.10 14.61
N GLU A 62 14.25 6.30 14.94
CA GLU A 62 14.48 7.52 14.13
C GLU A 62 15.97 7.76 13.84
N THR A 63 16.85 7.34 14.76
CA THR A 63 18.31 7.41 14.65
C THR A 63 18.88 6.54 13.54
N GLU A 64 18.28 5.37 13.26
CA GLU A 64 18.72 4.45 12.19
C GLU A 64 18.21 4.87 10.81
N ASN A 65 17.11 5.64 10.72
CA ASN A 65 16.63 6.19 9.44
C ASN A 65 17.56 7.29 8.88
N GLN A 66 18.35 7.96 9.73
CA GLN A 66 19.28 9.02 9.33
C GLN A 66 20.73 8.53 9.13
N GLN A 67 21.05 7.31 9.57
CA GLN A 67 22.41 6.71 9.52
C GLN A 67 22.52 5.53 8.56
N ALA A 68 21.82 5.59 7.43
CA ALA A 68 22.29 4.89 6.23
C ALA A 68 23.37 5.79 5.57
N PRO A 69 24.66 5.41 5.57
CA PRO A 69 25.70 6.20 4.93
C PRO A 69 25.47 6.29 3.41
N PRO A 70 25.73 7.43 2.76
CA PRO A 70 25.77 7.53 1.30
C PRO A 70 27.11 6.96 0.81
N THR A 71 27.37 5.69 1.06
CA THR A 71 28.56 4.99 0.57
C THR A 71 28.13 3.80 -0.25
N GLY A 72 27.57 4.13 -1.41
CA GLY A 72 27.44 3.28 -2.58
C GLY A 72 27.61 4.21 -3.76
N SER A 73 28.80 4.17 -4.37
CA SER A 73 29.16 4.81 -5.62
C SER A 73 27.97 4.94 -6.58
N ALA A 74 27.81 6.14 -7.15
CA ALA A 74 26.96 6.40 -8.30
C ALA A 74 27.25 5.39 -9.42
N SER A 75 26.52 4.27 -9.41
CA SER A 75 26.36 3.40 -10.55
C SER A 75 24.91 3.54 -10.96
N LYS A 76 24.73 4.07 -12.17
CA LYS A 76 23.47 4.04 -12.90
C LYS A 76 22.91 2.62 -12.83
N GLN A 77 21.88 2.41 -12.04
CA GLN A 77 20.93 1.31 -12.22
C GLN A 77 19.54 1.91 -12.30
N ASN A 78 19.24 2.44 -13.49
CA ASN A 78 17.87 2.55 -13.97
C ASN A 78 17.36 1.11 -14.18
N GLY A 79 16.37 0.68 -13.40
CA GLY A 79 15.83 -0.67 -13.53
C GLY A 79 14.78 -1.04 -12.47
N GLY A 80 13.54 -0.63 -12.71
CA GLY A 80 12.31 -1.38 -12.42
C GLY A 80 12.14 -2.08 -11.07
N ILE A 81 11.40 -1.46 -10.16
CA ILE A 81 10.65 -2.17 -9.10
C ILE A 81 9.11 -2.04 -9.31
N ILE A 82 8.67 -1.13 -10.19
CA ILE A 82 7.30 -1.10 -10.71
C ILE A 82 6.98 -2.26 -11.68
N ASP A 83 8.01 -2.94 -12.19
CA ASP A 83 7.89 -4.06 -13.14
C ASP A 83 7.43 -5.39 -12.51
N SER A 84 7.13 -5.41 -11.21
CA SER A 84 6.55 -6.58 -10.54
C SER A 84 5.02 -6.61 -10.61
N ILE A 85 4.38 -5.48 -10.90
CA ILE A 85 2.92 -5.40 -11.08
C ILE A 85 2.56 -5.78 -12.52
N SER A 86 3.35 -5.37 -13.51
CA SER A 86 3.17 -5.71 -14.94
C SER A 86 3.10 -7.22 -15.21
N LYS A 87 3.78 -8.04 -14.40
CA LYS A 87 3.79 -9.52 -14.54
C LYS A 87 2.46 -10.21 -14.18
N PHE A 88 1.53 -9.53 -13.52
CA PHE A 88 0.19 -10.06 -13.27
C PHE A 88 -0.81 -9.78 -14.41
N PHE A 89 -0.42 -8.98 -15.42
CA PHE A 89 -1.34 -8.40 -16.42
C PHE A 89 -1.09 -8.82 -17.87
N VAL A 90 -0.23 -9.82 -18.16
CA VAL A 90 -0.03 -10.31 -19.53
C VAL A 90 -0.99 -11.49 -19.81
N PRO A 91 -1.98 -11.38 -20.73
CA PRO A 91 -2.68 -12.52 -21.29
C PRO A 91 -1.74 -13.31 -22.21
N ASP A 92 -1.85 -14.65 -22.23
CA ASP A 92 -0.92 -15.58 -22.91
C ASP A 92 -0.68 -15.33 -24.43
N ASP A 93 -1.47 -14.48 -25.10
CA ASP A 93 -1.44 -14.29 -26.56
C ASP A 93 -0.93 -12.91 -27.03
N ALA A 94 -0.31 -12.08 -26.19
CA ALA A 94 0.22 -10.78 -26.62
C ALA A 94 1.64 -10.89 -27.24
N PRO A 95 1.91 -10.28 -28.42
CA PRO A 95 3.20 -10.39 -29.08
C PRO A 95 4.29 -9.63 -28.31
N ILE A 96 5.38 -10.33 -28.00
CA ILE A 96 6.58 -9.77 -27.37
C ILE A 96 7.26 -8.84 -28.39
N ILE A 97 7.12 -7.52 -28.20
CA ILE A 97 7.91 -6.54 -28.96
C ILE A 97 9.31 -6.47 -28.33
N THR A 98 10.22 -7.29 -28.85
CA THR A 98 11.66 -7.18 -28.62
C THR A 98 12.29 -6.24 -29.66
N GLY A 99 12.74 -5.07 -29.18
CA GLY A 99 13.82 -4.31 -29.79
C GLY A 99 13.43 -3.07 -30.60
N SER A 100 13.79 -1.89 -30.09
CA SER A 100 14.76 -0.99 -30.74
C SER A 100 14.98 0.25 -29.88
N ASN A 101 16.20 0.78 -29.98
CA ASN A 101 16.76 1.85 -29.17
C ASN A 101 16.07 3.19 -29.43
N ASP A 102 15.08 3.53 -28.61
CA ASP A 102 14.76 4.93 -28.36
C ASP A 102 14.67 5.15 -26.86
N THR A 103 15.47 6.10 -26.37
CA THR A 103 15.43 6.60 -25.01
C THR A 103 14.10 7.30 -24.79
N VAL A 104 13.05 6.53 -24.49
CA VAL A 104 11.81 7.04 -23.95
C VAL A 104 12.16 7.71 -22.62
N PRO A 105 11.95 9.02 -22.45
CA PRO A 105 12.08 9.64 -21.14
C PRO A 105 11.18 8.86 -20.20
N THR A 106 11.70 8.42 -19.06
CA THR A 106 10.91 7.75 -18.03
C THR A 106 9.78 8.70 -17.65
N THR A 107 8.61 8.50 -18.24
CA THR A 107 7.41 9.23 -17.87
C THR A 107 7.13 8.84 -16.43
N ASP A 108 7.13 9.82 -15.52
CA ASP A 108 6.75 9.57 -14.14
C ASP A 108 5.31 9.03 -14.15
N THR A 109 5.15 7.74 -13.88
CA THR A 109 3.86 7.06 -13.97
C THR A 109 3.02 7.41 -12.75
N ILE A 110 1.87 8.05 -13.00
CA ILE A 110 0.88 8.30 -11.95
C ILE A 110 0.09 7.01 -11.72
N ASN A 111 0.12 6.53 -10.48
CA ASN A 111 -0.66 5.39 -10.03
C ASN A 111 -1.86 5.88 -9.23
N ILE A 112 -3.07 5.58 -9.70
CA ILE A 112 -4.31 6.00 -9.04
C ILE A 112 -4.92 4.84 -8.28
N PHE A 113 -5.15 5.04 -6.98
CA PHE A 113 -5.86 4.07 -6.15
C PHE A 113 -7.27 4.56 -5.87
N SER A 114 -8.26 3.71 -6.14
CA SER A 114 -9.66 3.99 -5.82
C SER A 114 -10.18 3.03 -4.76
N ILE A 115 -10.87 3.59 -3.76
CA ILE A 115 -11.45 2.82 -2.64
C ILE A 115 -12.81 2.28 -3.10
N ALA A 116 -12.87 0.98 -3.39
CA ALA A 116 -14.08 0.37 -3.89
C ALA A 116 -15.07 0.03 -2.76
N SER A 117 -16.18 0.78 -2.66
CA SER A 117 -17.34 0.42 -1.83
C SER A 117 -18.32 -0.47 -2.61
N GLY A 118 -17.89 -1.66 -3.05
CA GLY A 118 -18.77 -2.79 -3.38
C GLY A 118 -19.74 -2.68 -4.57
N HIS A 119 -19.78 -1.59 -5.33
CA HIS A 119 -20.48 -1.49 -6.62
C HIS A 119 -19.49 -1.04 -7.68
N LEU A 120 -18.76 -2.00 -8.26
CA LEU A 120 -17.57 -1.73 -9.05
C LEU A 120 -17.79 -1.84 -10.57
N SER A 121 -18.79 -2.60 -11.02
CA SER A 121 -18.89 -3.03 -12.41
C SER A 121 -19.00 -1.88 -13.43
N SER A 122 -19.77 -0.83 -13.15
CA SER A 122 -19.91 0.32 -14.06
C SER A 122 -18.83 1.40 -13.90
N TYR A 123 -18.05 1.35 -12.81
CA TYR A 123 -16.96 2.28 -12.59
C TYR A 123 -15.68 1.79 -13.26
N ASP A 124 -15.45 0.47 -13.25
CA ASP A 124 -14.26 -0.15 -13.83
C ASP A 124 -14.13 0.14 -15.33
N GLU A 125 -15.21 -0.01 -16.10
CA GLU A 125 -15.20 0.31 -17.55
C GLU A 125 -14.85 1.76 -17.86
N ARG A 126 -15.29 2.70 -16.99
CA ARG A 126 -14.99 4.13 -17.16
C ARG A 126 -13.55 4.44 -16.79
N PHE A 127 -13.05 3.86 -15.69
CA PHE A 127 -11.65 4.00 -15.30
C PHE A 127 -10.71 3.44 -16.36
N LEU A 128 -11.02 2.26 -16.92
CA LEU A 128 -10.23 1.65 -18.00
C LEU A 128 -10.11 2.58 -19.21
N ARG A 129 -11.22 3.13 -19.70
CA ARG A 129 -11.20 4.10 -20.82
C ARG A 129 -10.43 5.39 -20.50
N MET A 130 -10.47 5.85 -19.25
CA MET A 130 -9.70 7.01 -18.82
C MET A 130 -8.19 6.68 -18.76
N ALA A 131 -7.83 5.51 -18.23
CA ALA A 131 -6.46 5.04 -18.16
C ALA A 131 -5.83 4.94 -19.55
N GLU A 132 -6.53 4.34 -20.51
CA GLU A 132 -6.09 4.25 -21.91
C GLU A 132 -5.92 5.64 -22.56
N ARG A 133 -6.86 6.56 -22.30
CA ARG A 133 -6.84 7.90 -22.90
C ARG A 133 -5.73 8.78 -22.33
N TYR A 134 -5.51 8.72 -21.02
CA TYR A 134 -4.62 9.64 -20.30
C TYR A 134 -3.28 9.01 -19.91
N GLY A 135 -3.08 7.71 -20.16
CA GLY A 135 -1.81 7.01 -19.96
C GLY A 135 -1.44 6.85 -18.48
N PHE A 136 -2.40 6.50 -17.61
CA PHE A 136 -2.14 6.21 -16.20
C PHE A 136 -2.50 4.77 -15.84
N GLU A 137 -1.90 4.25 -14.77
CA GLU A 137 -2.23 2.95 -14.19
C GLU A 137 -3.14 3.13 -12.98
N TYR A 138 -4.05 2.19 -12.75
CA TYR A 138 -4.93 2.22 -11.58
C TYR A 138 -5.07 0.86 -10.91
N GLU A 139 -5.26 0.89 -9.60
CA GLU A 139 -5.54 -0.29 -8.81
C GLU A 139 -6.73 -0.03 -7.87
N LEU A 140 -7.54 -1.07 -7.70
CA LEU A 140 -8.71 -1.04 -6.82
C LEU A 140 -8.36 -1.74 -5.52
N VAL A 141 -8.25 -0.94 -4.46
CA VAL A 141 -7.92 -1.44 -3.13
C VAL A 141 -9.18 -1.56 -2.27
N GLN A 142 -9.26 -2.67 -1.55
CA GLN A 142 -10.36 -2.91 -0.62
C GLN A 142 -9.85 -3.64 0.62
N TYR A 143 -10.25 -3.13 1.78
CA TYR A 143 -10.06 -3.79 3.06
C TYR A 143 -11.40 -4.01 3.73
N LYS A 144 -11.60 -5.17 4.36
CA LYS A 144 -12.85 -5.49 5.05
C LYS A 144 -12.80 -4.97 6.48
N TRP A 145 -13.84 -4.21 6.88
CA TRP A 145 -13.98 -3.71 8.25
C TRP A 145 -13.82 -4.85 9.28
N PRO A 146 -12.84 -4.77 10.20
CA PRO A 146 -12.60 -5.83 11.17
C PRO A 146 -13.75 -6.00 12.15
N ARG A 147 -14.06 -7.25 12.53
CA ARG A 147 -15.18 -7.56 13.44
C ARG A 147 -15.00 -7.01 14.86
N TRP A 148 -13.77 -6.78 15.28
CA TRP A 148 -13.44 -6.24 16.60
C TRP A 148 -13.53 -4.71 16.67
N LEU A 149 -13.54 -4.03 15.53
CA LEU A 149 -13.65 -2.57 15.46
C LEU A 149 -15.13 -2.18 15.41
N HIS A 150 -15.51 -1.15 16.16
CA HIS A 150 -16.90 -0.68 16.21
C HIS A 150 -17.41 -0.32 14.81
N GLY A 151 -18.46 -1.01 14.35
CA GLY A 151 -19.01 -0.81 13.01
C GLY A 151 -19.70 0.55 12.85
N GLN A 152 -19.76 1.04 11.61
CA GLN A 152 -20.55 2.21 11.24
C GLN A 152 -21.78 1.76 10.44
N THR A 153 -22.95 2.30 10.79
CA THR A 153 -24.20 2.03 10.08
C THR A 153 -24.38 2.95 8.88
N GLU A 154 -23.90 4.19 8.98
CA GLU A 154 -24.00 5.20 7.94
C GLU A 154 -22.87 5.04 6.91
N LYS A 155 -23.22 4.97 5.63
CA LYS A 155 -22.26 4.83 4.52
C LYS A 155 -21.25 5.98 4.46
N GLN A 156 -21.69 7.21 4.74
CA GLN A 156 -20.83 8.40 4.76
C GLN A 156 -19.70 8.26 5.78
N ARG A 157 -20.04 7.89 7.01
CA ARG A 157 -19.07 7.68 8.10
C ARG A 157 -18.10 6.54 7.80
N LEU A 158 -18.61 5.50 7.16
CA LEU A 158 -17.78 4.39 6.70
C LEU A 158 -16.74 4.89 5.68
N ILE A 159 -17.14 5.67 4.68
CA ILE A 159 -16.21 6.27 3.71
C ILE A 159 -15.15 7.12 4.40
N TRP A 160 -15.55 8.03 5.30
CA TRP A 160 -14.60 8.86 6.05
C TRP A 160 -13.61 8.04 6.89
N ALA A 161 -14.10 6.97 7.54
CA ALA A 161 -13.24 6.10 8.31
C ALA A 161 -12.21 5.36 7.44
N TYR A 162 -12.56 4.92 6.22
CA TYR A 162 -11.60 4.31 5.31
C TYR A 162 -10.51 5.28 4.84
N LYS A 163 -10.77 6.59 4.82
CA LYS A 163 -9.75 7.60 4.48
C LYS A 163 -8.66 7.75 5.53
N ILE A 164 -8.83 7.21 6.75
CA ILE A 164 -7.90 7.44 7.85
C ILE A 164 -7.50 6.18 8.64
N LEU A 165 -8.41 5.23 8.88
CA LEU A 165 -8.17 4.14 9.83
C LEU A 165 -7.30 3.01 9.28
N PHE A 166 -7.21 2.85 7.95
CA PHE A 166 -6.62 1.66 7.33
C PHE A 166 -5.49 1.99 6.36
N LEU A 167 -4.90 3.19 6.44
CA LEU A 167 -3.87 3.64 5.50
C LEU A 167 -2.63 2.73 5.48
N ASP A 168 -2.35 2.03 6.57
CA ASP A 168 -1.23 1.11 6.74
C ASP A 168 -1.47 -0.28 6.13
N VAL A 169 -2.73 -0.73 6.07
CA VAL A 169 -3.12 -2.07 5.60
C VAL A 169 -3.85 -2.09 4.27
N LEU A 170 -4.38 -0.95 3.82
CA LEU A 170 -5.14 -0.83 2.58
C LEU A 170 -4.23 -0.90 1.34
N PHE A 171 -3.00 -0.42 1.48
CA PHE A 171 -2.06 -0.30 0.38
C PHE A 171 -0.96 -1.37 0.45
N PRO A 172 -0.52 -1.90 -0.70
CA PRO A 172 0.67 -2.75 -0.77
C PRO A 172 1.90 -2.14 -0.10
N LEU A 173 2.64 -2.95 0.65
CA LEU A 173 3.79 -2.49 1.45
C LEU A 173 5.03 -2.02 0.65
N ASN A 174 4.96 -2.05 -0.68
CA ASN A 174 5.98 -1.46 -1.57
C ASN A 174 5.69 0.02 -1.89
N ILE A 175 4.50 0.52 -1.53
CA ILE A 175 4.14 1.93 -1.70
C ILE A 175 4.72 2.73 -0.53
N LYS A 176 5.44 3.81 -0.86
CA LYS A 176 6.18 4.63 0.13
C LYS A 176 5.40 5.83 0.65
N LYS A 177 4.65 6.49 -0.23
CA LYS A 177 3.87 7.69 0.06
C LYS A 177 2.65 7.69 -0.85
N ILE A 178 1.54 8.18 -0.33
CA ILE A 178 0.27 8.35 -1.04
C ILE A 178 -0.20 9.79 -0.87
N ILE A 179 -0.92 10.30 -1.86
CA ILE A 179 -1.59 11.59 -1.76
C ILE A 179 -3.08 11.34 -1.89
N PHE A 180 -3.85 11.85 -0.93
CA PHE A 180 -5.29 11.79 -0.98
C PHE A 180 -5.84 13.08 -1.58
N VAL A 181 -6.65 12.97 -2.63
CA VAL A 181 -7.31 14.08 -3.31
C VAL A 181 -8.80 13.80 -3.29
N ASP A 182 -9.60 14.77 -2.83
CA ASP A 182 -11.06 14.61 -2.85
C ASP A 182 -11.60 14.64 -4.29
N ALA A 183 -12.68 13.91 -4.53
CA ALA A 183 -13.21 13.69 -5.88
C ALA A 183 -13.77 14.96 -6.57
N ASP A 184 -14.03 16.00 -5.79
CA ASP A 184 -14.53 17.31 -6.24
C ASP A 184 -13.42 18.36 -6.37
N GLN A 185 -12.15 18.01 -6.10
CA GLN A 185 -11.03 18.93 -6.23
C GLN A 185 -10.52 19.04 -7.67
N VAL A 186 -10.06 20.24 -8.02
CA VAL A 186 -9.38 20.52 -9.29
C VAL A 186 -7.93 20.86 -9.00
N VAL A 187 -7.02 20.06 -9.55
CA VAL A 187 -5.57 20.27 -9.42
C VAL A 187 -5.07 21.04 -10.65
N ARG A 188 -4.26 22.09 -10.42
CA ARG A 188 -3.65 22.92 -11.48
C ARG A 188 -2.12 22.98 -11.41
N THR A 189 -1.53 22.19 -10.52
CA THR A 189 -0.09 22.14 -10.26
C THR A 189 0.40 20.71 -10.46
N ASP A 190 1.71 20.52 -10.65
CA ASP A 190 2.31 19.20 -10.66
C ASP A 190 2.26 18.57 -9.26
N MET A 191 1.57 17.44 -9.14
CA MET A 191 1.43 16.70 -7.87
C MET A 191 2.74 16.08 -7.38
N LYS A 192 3.76 15.98 -8.25
CA LYS A 192 5.09 15.53 -7.86
C LYS A 192 5.72 16.44 -6.82
N GLU A 193 5.49 17.75 -6.90
CA GLU A 193 5.97 18.73 -5.91
C GLU A 193 5.47 18.35 -4.51
N LEU A 194 4.18 18.03 -4.37
CA LEU A 194 3.59 17.60 -3.11
C LEU A 194 4.09 16.23 -2.63
N LEU A 195 4.42 15.33 -3.56
CA LEU A 195 5.01 14.04 -3.23
C LEU A 195 6.43 14.18 -2.67
N GLU A 196 7.20 15.16 -3.15
CA GLU A 196 8.58 15.40 -2.76
C GLU A 196 8.71 16.31 -1.52
N GLU A 197 7.63 16.99 -1.14
CA GLU A 197 7.61 17.89 0.01
C GLU A 197 8.09 17.18 1.31
N PRO A 198 9.04 17.80 2.06
CA PRO A 198 9.52 17.26 3.32
C PRO A 198 8.42 17.32 4.39
N LEU A 199 8.29 16.23 5.16
CA LEU A 199 7.35 16.14 6.27
C LEU A 199 8.03 16.27 7.64
N ASP A 200 9.34 16.54 7.69
CA ASP A 200 10.13 16.73 8.92
C ASP A 200 9.94 15.62 9.98
N GLY A 201 9.83 14.37 9.52
CA GLY A 201 9.61 13.19 10.36
C GLY A 201 8.14 12.90 10.68
N ALA A 202 7.20 13.75 10.28
CA ALA A 202 5.78 13.49 10.43
C ALA A 202 5.30 12.38 9.45
N PRO A 203 4.37 11.51 9.88
CA PRO A 203 3.86 10.42 9.05
C PRO A 203 2.88 10.89 7.95
N TYR A 204 2.28 12.07 8.10
CA TYR A 204 1.34 12.66 7.14
C TYR A 204 1.34 14.19 7.24
N GLY A 205 0.92 14.86 6.16
CA GLY A 205 0.73 16.31 6.10
C GLY A 205 -0.70 16.67 5.70
N TYR A 206 -1.20 17.80 6.20
CA TYR A 206 -2.52 18.35 5.87
C TYR A 206 -2.41 19.84 5.54
N THR A 207 -3.31 20.32 4.69
CA THR A 207 -3.48 21.75 4.45
C THR A 207 -4.33 22.37 5.57
N PRO A 208 -3.93 23.51 6.14
CA PRO A 208 -4.71 24.18 7.17
C PRO A 208 -5.96 24.87 6.57
N PHE A 209 -6.92 25.20 7.44
CA PHE A 209 -8.03 26.08 7.05
C PHE A 209 -7.52 27.47 6.69
N CYS A 210 -8.15 28.08 5.69
CA CYS A 210 -7.80 29.44 5.24
C CYS A 210 -8.29 30.49 6.25
N ASP A 211 -7.41 31.46 6.56
CA ASP A 211 -7.65 32.58 7.48
C ASP A 211 -7.94 33.91 6.75
N SER A 212 -7.59 34.01 5.46
CA SER A 212 -7.65 35.24 4.64
C SER A 212 -8.99 35.98 4.59
N ARG A 213 -10.11 35.30 4.87
CA ARG A 213 -11.47 35.83 4.76
C ARG A 213 -12.09 36.15 6.14
N THR A 214 -12.05 37.42 6.55
CA THR A 214 -12.48 37.88 7.89
C THR A 214 -13.99 37.97 8.09
N ASP A 215 -14.79 38.14 7.02
CA ASP A 215 -16.26 38.14 7.09
C ASP A 215 -16.85 36.78 7.50
N MET A 216 -16.05 35.72 7.47
CA MET A 216 -16.45 34.35 7.81
C MET A 216 -16.02 33.91 9.22
N ASP A 217 -15.46 34.81 10.03
CA ASP A 217 -14.95 34.49 11.38
C ASP A 217 -16.01 33.89 12.31
N GLY A 218 -17.30 34.21 12.10
CA GLY A 218 -18.40 33.63 12.88
C GLY A 218 -18.70 32.15 12.62
N PHE A 219 -18.12 31.55 11.58
CA PHE A 219 -18.30 30.14 11.21
C PHE A 219 -17.03 29.30 11.40
N ARG A 220 -15.96 29.91 11.93
CA ARG A 220 -14.70 29.23 12.25
C ARG A 220 -14.77 28.54 13.59
#